data_AF-A0AAD7LHB2-F1
#
_entry.id   AF-A0AAD7LHB2-F1
#
_cell.length_a   1.000
_cell.length_b   1.000
_cell.length_c   1.000
_cell.angle_alpha   90.00
_cell.angle_beta   90.00
_cell.angle_gamma   90.00
#
_symmetry.space_group_name_H-M   'P 1'
#
loop_
_entity.id
_entity.type
_entity.pdbx_description
1 polymer ?
#
loop_
_entity_poly.entity_id
_entity_poly.type
_entity_poly.pdbx_seq_one_letter_code
_entity_poly.pdbx_strand_id
1 'polypeptide(L)'
;MPRKNGGPGHKQLQHFNTAFLAKACWRCLKEPDSLWVKVMIAKYVQGGDVLRAAIKPGISRTWRNILSTLEMVKEGIRWMIGDGKLVNFWLDRWVSMKPVIEELNVDSHGANLDMMVAEVMDDNGAWNREIIDLLVSPAIGKQILGYPLSRSHDLITWGYTKNGCFNPATTIVQEMQI
;
A
#
# COMPACT_ATOMS: atom_id res chain seq x y z
N MET A 1 12.70 0.56 45.47
CA MET A 1 11.85 -0.34 44.65
C MET A 1 11.82 0.23 43.22
N PRO A 2 12.18 -0.50 42.16
CA PRO A 2 12.24 0.08 40.82
C PRO A 2 10.86 0.00 40.14
N ARG A 3 10.37 1.15 39.65
CA ARG A 3 9.13 1.27 38.89
C ARG A 3 9.31 0.58 37.53
N LYS A 4 8.72 -0.61 37.36
CA LYS A 4 8.87 -1.45 36.15
C LYS A 4 7.88 -1.17 35.02
N ASN A 5 6.93 -0.24 35.18
CA ASN A 5 5.89 -0.04 34.17
C ASN A 5 5.92 1.40 33.67
N GLY A 6 6.35 1.60 32.43
CA GLY A 6 6.29 2.89 31.74
C GLY A 6 4.87 3.47 31.84
N GLY A 7 4.76 4.66 32.42
CA GLY A 7 3.47 5.30 32.67
C GLY A 7 2.68 5.61 31.39
N PRO A 8 1.40 6.00 31.51
CA PRO A 8 0.51 6.31 30.37
C PRO A 8 1.12 7.28 29.34
N GLY A 9 1.93 8.24 29.77
CA GLY A 9 2.63 9.18 28.89
C GLY A 9 3.72 8.53 28.01
N HIS A 10 4.37 7.45 28.46
CA HIS A 10 5.34 6.72 27.63
C HIS A 10 4.66 5.94 26.50
N LYS A 11 3.51 5.32 26.78
CA LYS A 11 2.70 4.66 25.74
C LYS A 11 2.22 5.67 24.72
N GLN A 12 1.67 6.81 25.13
CA GLN A 12 1.26 7.85 24.18
C GLN A 12 2.42 8.32 23.30
N LEU A 13 3.59 8.58 23.88
CA LEU A 13 4.78 8.99 23.13
C LEU A 13 5.24 7.95 22.10
N GLN A 14 5.13 6.65 22.42
CA GLN A 14 5.43 5.57 21.48
C GLN A 14 4.47 5.58 20.28
N HIS A 15 3.16 5.69 20.50
CA HIS A 15 2.17 5.77 19.40
C HIS A 15 2.36 7.02 18.53
N PHE A 16 2.61 8.19 19.14
CA PHE A 16 2.91 9.41 18.38
C PHE A 16 4.15 9.23 17.50
N ASN A 17 5.21 8.61 18.05
CA ASN A 17 6.43 8.33 17.31
C ASN A 17 6.17 7.36 16.14
N THR A 18 5.39 6.29 16.33
CA THR A 18 4.98 5.38 15.25
C THR A 18 4.21 6.12 14.14
N ALA A 19 3.26 6.98 14.49
CA ALA A 19 2.46 7.73 13.52
C ALA A 19 3.31 8.72 12.71
N PHE A 20 4.32 9.36 13.32
CA PHE A 20 5.28 10.20 12.60
C PHE A 20 6.19 9.40 11.67
N LEU A 21 6.64 8.22 12.12
CA LEU A 21 7.45 7.31 11.30
C LEU A 21 6.64 6.77 10.10
N ALA A 22 5.38 6.39 10.31
CA ALA A 22 4.46 5.99 9.25
C ALA A 22 4.21 7.13 8.26
N LYS A 23 4.06 8.38 8.74
CA LYS A 23 3.98 9.55 7.87
C LYS A 23 5.27 9.75 7.06
N ALA A 24 6.44 9.57 7.67
CA ALA A 24 7.71 9.65 6.95
C ALA A 24 7.83 8.53 5.89
N CYS A 25 7.43 7.31 6.22
CA CYS A 25 7.36 6.19 5.30
C CYS A 25 6.42 6.49 4.12
N TRP A 26 5.22 6.99 4.39
CA TRP A 26 4.27 7.45 3.38
C TRP A 26 4.84 8.53 2.44
N ARG A 27 5.57 9.50 2.98
CA ARG A 27 6.25 10.52 2.17
C ARG A 27 7.35 9.93 1.28
N CYS A 28 8.00 8.85 1.69
CA CYS A 28 8.94 8.15 0.81
C CYS A 28 8.24 7.57 -0.44
N LEU A 29 6.95 7.24 -0.34
CA LEU A 29 6.13 6.73 -1.44
C LEU A 29 5.54 7.85 -2.30
N LYS A 30 4.99 8.90 -1.69
CA LYS A 30 4.23 9.94 -2.40
C LYS A 30 5.02 11.18 -2.78
N GLU A 31 6.16 11.43 -2.14
CA GLU A 31 6.99 12.60 -2.36
C GLU A 31 8.43 12.20 -2.71
N PRO A 32 8.65 11.35 -3.74
CA PRO A 32 10.00 10.92 -4.13
C PRO A 32 10.91 12.10 -4.49
N ASP A 33 10.32 13.26 -4.84
CA ASP A 33 11.05 14.45 -5.21
C ASP A 33 11.58 15.30 -4.05
N SER A 34 11.13 15.03 -2.82
CA SER A 34 11.65 15.72 -1.64
C SER A 34 13.13 15.39 -1.44
N LEU A 35 13.98 16.40 -1.20
CA LEU A 35 15.43 16.24 -1.08
C LEU A 35 15.84 15.12 -0.10
N TRP A 36 15.23 15.10 1.08
CA TRP A 36 15.54 14.07 2.08
C TRP A 36 15.09 12.69 1.61
N VAL A 37 13.97 12.57 0.88
CA VAL A 37 13.49 11.30 0.32
C VAL A 37 14.45 10.80 -0.75
N LYS A 38 14.88 11.67 -1.68
CA LYS A 38 15.89 11.32 -2.70
C LYS A 38 17.15 10.74 -2.07
N VAL A 39 17.67 11.40 -1.02
CA VAL A 39 18.86 10.92 -0.30
C VAL A 39 18.63 9.55 0.33
N MET A 40 17.48 9.33 0.98
CA MET A 40 17.17 8.06 1.63
C MET A 40 16.98 6.92 0.61
N ILE A 41 16.23 7.16 -0.46
CA ILE A 41 16.01 6.20 -1.55
C ILE A 41 17.33 5.87 -2.23
N ALA A 42 18.13 6.86 -2.63
CA ALA A 42 19.42 6.63 -3.27
C ALA A 42 20.37 5.82 -2.38
N LYS A 43 20.39 6.11 -1.08
CA LYS A 43 21.28 5.42 -0.12
C LYS A 43 20.85 3.98 0.18
N TYR A 44 19.55 3.74 0.38
CA TYR A 44 19.09 2.47 0.97
C TYR A 44 18.25 1.60 0.02
N VAL A 45 17.59 2.21 -0.96
CA VAL A 45 16.70 1.52 -1.91
C VAL A 45 17.37 1.37 -3.29
N GLN A 46 18.32 2.25 -3.63
CA GLN A 46 19.20 2.16 -4.80
C GLN A 46 18.44 2.05 -6.14
N GLY A 47 17.36 2.82 -6.28
CA GLY A 47 16.51 2.80 -7.48
C GLY A 47 15.49 1.66 -7.53
N GLY A 48 15.41 0.84 -6.48
CA GLY A 48 14.35 -0.15 -6.30
C GLY A 48 13.02 0.46 -5.82
N ASP A 49 12.06 -0.42 -5.59
CA ASP A 49 10.74 -0.07 -5.06
C ASP A 49 10.77 0.07 -3.53
N VAL A 50 10.31 1.21 -3.02
CA VAL A 50 10.20 1.49 -1.59
C VAL A 50 9.24 0.50 -0.90
N LEU A 51 8.19 0.03 -1.58
CA LEU A 51 7.29 -0.99 -1.05
C LEU A 51 7.98 -2.35 -0.86
N ARG A 52 9.08 -2.60 -1.57
CA ARG A 52 9.89 -3.83 -1.44
C ARG A 52 11.12 -3.64 -0.56
N ALA A 53 11.28 -2.47 0.07
CA ALA A 53 12.42 -2.20 0.94
C ALA A 53 12.37 -3.09 2.20
N ALA A 54 13.53 -3.63 2.59
CA ALA A 54 13.66 -4.52 3.74
C ALA A 54 14.71 -4.00 4.74
N ILE A 55 14.52 -4.31 6.02
CA ILE A 55 15.49 -4.00 7.07
C ILE A 55 16.72 -4.87 6.88
N LYS A 56 17.89 -4.24 6.75
CA LYS A 56 19.20 -4.91 6.57
C LYS A 56 20.17 -4.54 7.70
N PRO A 57 21.19 -5.37 7.99
CA PRO A 57 22.31 -4.96 8.84
C PRO A 57 22.99 -3.69 8.28
N GLY A 58 23.54 -2.86 9.17
CA GLY A 58 24.31 -1.67 8.77
C GLY A 58 23.49 -0.44 8.33
N ILE A 59 22.16 -0.51 8.25
CA ILE A 59 21.34 0.69 7.99
C ILE A 59 21.28 1.61 9.22
N SER A 60 21.12 2.91 8.97
CA SER A 60 20.94 3.90 10.05
C SER A 60 19.72 3.60 10.91
N ARG A 61 19.77 3.99 12.19
CA ARG A 61 18.65 3.83 13.12
C ARG A 61 17.40 4.56 12.64
N THR A 62 17.55 5.76 12.05
CA THR A 62 16.45 6.52 11.47
C THR A 62 15.76 5.75 10.34
N TRP A 63 16.52 5.22 9.38
CA TRP A 63 15.95 4.44 8.28
C TRP A 63 15.28 3.15 8.76
N ARG A 64 15.90 2.45 9.72
CA ARG A 64 15.32 1.26 10.34
C ARG A 64 13.95 1.55 10.96
N ASN A 65 13.83 2.66 11.68
CA ASN A 65 12.57 3.06 12.32
C ASN A 65 11.50 3.49 11.29
N ILE A 66 11.89 4.06 10.16
CA ILE A 66 10.94 4.36 9.07
C ILE A 66 10.46 3.04 8.45
N LEU A 67 11.38 2.15 8.09
CA LEU A 67 11.05 0.85 7.49
C LEU A 67 10.23 -0.05 8.43
N SER A 68 10.39 0.06 9.74
CA SER A 68 9.55 -0.71 10.68
C SER A 68 8.07 -0.35 10.61
N THR A 69 7.72 0.78 9.99
CA THR A 69 6.31 1.18 9.74
C THR A 69 5.82 0.85 8.34
N LEU A 70 6.66 0.25 7.48
CA LEU A 70 6.31 0.00 6.08
C LEU A 70 5.13 -0.97 5.94
N GLU A 71 5.09 -2.06 6.69
CA GLU A 71 4.00 -3.05 6.62
C GLU A 71 2.65 -2.42 7.03
N MET A 72 2.64 -1.66 8.12
CA MET A 72 1.47 -0.88 8.54
C MET A 72 1.01 0.12 7.46
N VAL A 73 1.95 0.79 6.79
CA VAL A 73 1.61 1.69 5.68
C VAL A 73 1.03 0.91 4.50
N LYS A 74 1.58 -0.26 4.15
CA LYS A 74 1.07 -1.11 3.08
C LYS A 74 -0.37 -1.54 3.31
N GLU A 75 -0.76 -1.84 4.54
CA GLU A 75 -2.15 -2.19 4.86
C GLU A 75 -3.14 -1.06 4.54
N GLY A 76 -2.71 0.20 4.69
CA GLY A 76 -3.53 1.35 4.35
C GLY A 76 -3.38 1.86 2.91
N ILE A 77 -2.50 1.26 2.10
CA ILE A 77 -2.40 1.59 0.68
C ILE A 77 -3.63 1.08 -0.05
N ARG A 78 -4.18 1.95 -0.90
CA ARG A 78 -5.13 1.59 -1.93
C ARG A 78 -4.70 2.19 -3.25
N TRP A 79 -4.69 1.39 -4.30
CA TRP A 79 -4.36 1.87 -5.63
C TRP A 79 -5.57 2.48 -6.32
N MET A 80 -5.34 3.62 -6.96
CA MET A 80 -6.20 4.21 -7.98
C MET A 80 -5.60 3.85 -9.34
N ILE A 81 -6.38 3.13 -10.14
CA ILE A 81 -5.92 2.61 -11.43
C ILE A 81 -5.85 3.71 -12.47
N GLY A 82 -4.69 3.82 -13.11
CA GLY A 82 -4.40 4.65 -14.26
C GLY A 82 -4.15 3.78 -15.49
N ASP A 83 -2.88 3.55 -15.79
CA ASP A 83 -2.44 2.67 -16.89
C ASP A 83 -2.25 1.20 -16.48
N GLY A 84 -2.45 0.87 -15.21
CA GLY A 84 -2.48 -0.49 -14.67
C GLY A 84 -1.13 -1.21 -14.63
N LYS A 85 -0.03 -0.52 -14.95
CA LYS A 85 1.30 -1.14 -15.13
C LYS A 85 2.05 -1.36 -13.81
N LEU A 86 1.64 -0.68 -12.74
CA LEU A 86 2.29 -0.76 -11.42
C LEU A 86 1.47 -1.56 -10.40
N VAL A 87 0.26 -2.00 -10.78
CA VAL A 87 -0.68 -2.63 -9.87
C VAL A 87 -0.86 -4.09 -10.25
N ASN A 88 -0.57 -4.98 -9.31
CA ASN A 88 -0.85 -6.39 -9.45
C ASN A 88 -2.36 -6.64 -9.35
N PHE A 89 -2.91 -7.39 -10.30
CA PHE A 89 -4.36 -7.63 -10.37
C PHE A 89 -4.88 -8.39 -9.14
N TRP A 90 -4.12 -9.36 -8.62
CA TRP A 90 -4.55 -10.28 -7.58
C TRP A 90 -4.20 -9.83 -6.16
N LEU A 91 -2.97 -9.33 -5.99
CA LEU A 91 -2.30 -9.16 -4.70
C LEU A 91 -2.38 -7.74 -4.14
N ASP A 92 -2.63 -6.74 -4.99
CA ASP A 92 -2.77 -5.36 -4.55
C ASP A 92 -4.21 -5.00 -4.15
N ARG A 93 -4.34 -4.05 -3.22
CA ARG A 93 -5.62 -3.49 -2.78
C ARG A 93 -6.02 -2.35 -3.73
N TRP A 94 -6.82 -2.66 -4.75
CA TRP A 94 -7.28 -1.64 -5.70
C TRP A 94 -8.81 -1.59 -5.79
N VAL A 95 -9.47 -2.74 -5.96
CA VAL A 95 -10.95 -2.85 -6.00
C VAL A 95 -11.56 -2.56 -4.62
N SER A 96 -11.06 -3.23 -3.57
CA SER A 96 -11.57 -3.11 -2.21
C SER A 96 -10.43 -2.89 -1.19
N MET A 97 -10.73 -3.03 0.10
CA MET A 97 -9.71 -3.01 1.17
C MET A 97 -9.00 -4.37 1.35
N LYS A 98 -9.34 -5.36 0.52
CA LYS A 98 -8.67 -6.65 0.44
C LYS A 98 -8.13 -6.87 -0.97
N PRO A 99 -7.03 -7.64 -1.12
CA PRO A 99 -6.61 -8.17 -2.42
C PRO A 99 -7.73 -9.01 -3.06
N VAL A 100 -7.83 -8.97 -4.39
CA VAL A 100 -8.87 -9.70 -5.15
C VAL A 100 -8.80 -11.20 -4.88
N ILE A 101 -7.58 -11.75 -4.72
CA ILE A 101 -7.38 -13.18 -4.41
C ILE A 101 -8.02 -13.60 -3.08
N GLU A 102 -8.09 -12.71 -2.09
CA GLU A 102 -8.71 -13.02 -0.79
C GLU A 102 -10.25 -12.97 -0.84
N GLU A 103 -10.82 -12.33 -1.87
CA GLU A 103 -12.27 -12.29 -2.10
C GLU A 103 -12.76 -13.46 -2.94
N LEU A 104 -11.85 -14.05 -3.72
CA LEU A 104 -12.10 -15.28 -4.44
C LEU A 104 -11.93 -16.43 -3.44
N ASN A 105 -13.04 -16.95 -2.92
CA ASN A 105 -13.08 -18.18 -2.10
C ASN A 105 -12.68 -19.45 -2.90
N VAL A 106 -11.71 -19.36 -3.81
CA VAL A 106 -11.33 -20.40 -4.74
C VAL A 106 -9.82 -20.61 -4.67
N ASP A 107 -9.46 -21.87 -4.51
CA ASP A 107 -8.13 -22.42 -4.72
C ASP A 107 -7.59 -21.94 -6.08
N SER A 108 -6.71 -20.94 -6.06
CA SER A 108 -6.19 -20.21 -7.24
C SER A 108 -5.19 -21.04 -8.07
N HIS A 109 -5.29 -22.37 -8.00
CA HIS A 109 -4.38 -23.32 -8.63
C HIS A 109 -4.40 -23.12 -10.15
N GLY A 110 -3.37 -22.43 -10.66
CA GLY A 110 -3.18 -22.16 -12.08
C GLY A 110 -3.31 -20.68 -12.50
N ALA A 111 -3.71 -19.78 -11.61
CA ALA A 111 -3.71 -18.35 -11.92
C ALA A 111 -2.27 -17.80 -11.99
N ASN A 112 -1.97 -17.00 -13.01
CA ASN A 112 -0.73 -16.23 -13.05
C ASN A 112 -0.81 -15.09 -12.01
N LEU A 113 -0.23 -15.30 -10.83
CA LEU A 113 -0.26 -14.31 -9.74
C LEU A 113 0.60 -13.08 -10.00
N ASP A 114 1.44 -13.10 -11.04
CA ASP A 114 2.24 -11.94 -11.45
C ASP A 114 1.48 -11.00 -12.41
N MET A 115 0.22 -11.33 -12.74
CA MET A 115 -0.62 -10.55 -13.66
C MET A 115 -0.82 -9.11 -13.17
N MET A 116 -0.62 -8.15 -14.07
CA MET A 116 -0.86 -6.73 -13.83
C MET A 116 -2.26 -6.31 -14.26
N VAL A 117 -2.77 -5.23 -13.67
CA VAL A 117 -4.06 -4.65 -14.05
C VAL A 117 -4.07 -4.22 -15.53
N ALA A 118 -2.93 -3.78 -16.08
CA ALA A 118 -2.81 -3.44 -17.50
C ALA A 118 -3.21 -4.59 -18.44
N GLU A 119 -3.07 -5.85 -18.02
CA GLU A 119 -3.38 -7.03 -18.84
C GLU A 119 -4.89 -7.31 -18.96
N VAL A 120 -5.71 -6.68 -18.12
CA VAL A 120 -7.18 -6.75 -18.20
C VAL A 120 -7.80 -5.47 -18.79
N MET A 121 -6.98 -4.61 -19.41
CA MET A 121 -7.39 -3.37 -20.06
C MET A 121 -7.29 -3.52 -21.59
N ASP A 122 -8.11 -2.78 -22.32
CA ASP A 122 -8.06 -2.72 -23.78
C ASP A 122 -7.07 -1.64 -24.27
N ASP A 123 -6.87 -1.57 -25.59
CA ASP A 123 -5.94 -0.60 -26.21
C ASP A 123 -6.37 0.86 -26.01
N ASN A 124 -7.63 1.11 -25.63
CA ASN A 124 -8.13 2.46 -25.31
C ASN A 124 -7.94 2.81 -23.83
N GLY A 125 -7.37 1.91 -23.03
CA GLY A 125 -7.21 2.06 -21.59
C GLY A 125 -8.54 1.90 -20.83
N ALA A 126 -9.53 1.21 -21.39
CA ALA A 126 -10.77 0.84 -20.71
C ALA A 126 -10.71 -0.62 -20.23
N TRP A 127 -11.65 -1.02 -19.37
CA TRP A 127 -11.73 -2.41 -18.90
C TRP A 127 -12.10 -3.39 -20.01
N ASN A 128 -11.33 -4.45 -20.18
CA ASN A 128 -11.67 -5.55 -21.06
C ASN A 128 -12.62 -6.53 -20.34
N ARG A 129 -13.91 -6.39 -20.59
CA ARG A 129 -14.97 -7.23 -19.99
C ARG A 129 -14.76 -8.71 -20.23
N GLU A 130 -14.38 -9.10 -21.44
CA GLU A 130 -14.25 -10.52 -21.81
C GLU A 130 -13.17 -11.19 -20.97
N ILE A 131 -12.04 -10.51 -20.77
CA ILE A 131 -10.96 -11.01 -19.90
C ILE A 131 -11.42 -11.04 -18.44
N ILE A 132 -12.04 -9.97 -17.94
CA ILE A 132 -12.49 -9.90 -16.53
C ILE A 132 -13.50 -10.99 -16.20
N ASP A 133 -14.49 -11.22 -17.06
CA ASP A 133 -15.54 -12.22 -16.85
C ASP A 133 -14.98 -13.66 -16.87
N LEU A 134 -13.80 -13.89 -17.48
CA LEU A 134 -13.08 -15.18 -17.44
C LEU A 134 -12.25 -15.36 -16.16
N LEU A 135 -11.80 -14.28 -15.54
CA LEU A 135 -10.86 -14.32 -14.41
C LEU A 135 -11.55 -14.37 -13.05
N VAL A 136 -12.72 -13.74 -12.91
CA VAL A 136 -13.37 -13.55 -11.61
C VAL A 136 -14.86 -13.86 -11.64
N SER A 137 -15.45 -14.06 -10.46
CA SER A 137 -16.91 -14.23 -10.36
C SER A 137 -17.66 -12.99 -10.87
N PRO A 138 -18.91 -13.12 -11.37
CA PRO A 138 -19.70 -11.98 -11.84
C PRO A 138 -19.87 -10.86 -10.80
N ALA A 139 -19.88 -11.21 -9.50
CA ALA A 139 -19.97 -10.26 -8.41
C ALA A 139 -18.73 -9.35 -8.31
N ILE A 140 -17.53 -9.93 -8.44
CA ILE A 140 -16.26 -9.18 -8.44
C ILE A 140 -16.08 -8.46 -9.79
N GLY A 141 -16.41 -9.13 -10.90
CA GLY A 141 -16.33 -8.54 -12.24
C GLY A 141 -17.16 -7.25 -12.33
N LYS A 142 -18.37 -7.23 -11.76
CA LYS A 142 -19.18 -6.00 -11.68
C LYS A 142 -18.50 -4.87 -10.90
N GLN A 143 -17.77 -5.17 -9.83
CA GLN A 143 -17.03 -4.16 -9.06
C GLN A 143 -15.86 -3.60 -9.88
N ILE A 144 -15.09 -4.48 -10.54
CA ILE A 144 -13.96 -4.09 -11.39
C ILE A 144 -14.44 -3.22 -12.54
N LEU A 145 -15.46 -3.66 -13.28
CA LEU A 145 -15.99 -2.94 -14.44
C LEU A 145 -16.60 -1.58 -14.08
N GLY A 146 -17.07 -1.43 -12.84
CA GLY A 146 -17.55 -0.16 -12.29
C GLY A 146 -16.45 0.69 -11.64
N TYR A 147 -15.22 0.19 -11.54
CA TYR A 147 -14.12 0.89 -10.90
C TYR A 147 -13.65 2.06 -11.78
N PRO A 148 -13.55 3.28 -11.22
CA PRO A 148 -13.17 4.45 -11.98
C PRO A 148 -11.70 4.41 -12.39
N LEU A 149 -11.44 4.66 -13.68
CA LEU A 149 -10.10 4.76 -14.24
C LEU A 149 -9.62 6.22 -14.27
N SER A 150 -8.38 6.44 -13.86
CA SER A 150 -7.67 7.70 -13.99
C SER A 150 -7.10 7.84 -15.41
N ARG A 151 -7.08 9.06 -15.96
CA ARG A 151 -6.45 9.35 -17.27
C ARG A 151 -4.92 9.51 -17.19
N SER A 152 -4.32 9.13 -16.07
CA SER A 152 -2.88 9.30 -15.78
C SER A 152 -2.27 7.97 -15.35
N HIS A 153 -1.06 7.99 -14.80
CA HIS A 153 -0.41 6.78 -14.27
C HIS A 153 -1.10 6.29 -12.99
N ASP A 154 -0.83 5.03 -12.62
CA ASP A 154 -1.30 4.47 -11.34
C ASP A 154 -0.86 5.31 -10.13
N LEU A 155 -1.76 5.49 -9.17
CA LEU A 155 -1.52 6.29 -7.98
C LEU A 155 -1.86 5.53 -6.70
N ILE A 156 -0.93 5.57 -5.73
CA ILE A 156 -1.18 5.12 -4.37
C ILE A 156 -2.03 6.16 -3.62
N THR A 157 -3.06 5.73 -2.92
CA THR A 157 -3.93 6.54 -2.04
C THR A 157 -4.08 5.88 -0.68
N TRP A 158 -4.51 6.63 0.32
CA TRP A 158 -4.76 6.11 1.66
C TRP A 158 -6.20 5.60 1.77
N GLY A 159 -6.39 4.29 1.93
CA GLY A 159 -7.69 3.64 1.92
C GLY A 159 -8.61 4.01 3.10
N TYR A 160 -8.05 4.52 4.20
CA TYR A 160 -8.81 4.84 5.42
C TYR A 160 -9.31 6.29 5.50
N THR A 161 -9.13 7.08 4.44
CA THR A 161 -9.67 8.44 4.36
C THR A 161 -10.46 8.64 3.07
N LYS A 162 -11.58 9.37 3.16
CA LYS A 162 -12.45 9.65 2.00
C LYS A 162 -11.74 10.42 0.88
N ASN A 163 -10.74 11.24 1.23
CA ASN A 163 -9.96 12.03 0.28
C ASN A 163 -8.66 11.33 -0.17
N GLY A 164 -8.40 10.09 0.28
CA GLY A 164 -7.18 9.36 -0.08
C GLY A 164 -5.89 9.93 0.53
N CYS A 165 -5.98 10.92 1.42
CA CYS A 165 -4.81 11.52 2.07
C CYS A 165 -4.43 10.76 3.34
N PHE A 166 -3.14 10.50 3.51
CA PHE A 166 -2.63 9.88 4.73
C PHE A 166 -2.97 10.73 5.97
N ASN A 167 -3.55 10.10 6.97
CA ASN A 167 -3.84 10.71 8.27
C ASN A 167 -3.22 9.88 9.40
N PRO A 168 -2.22 10.41 10.14
CA PRO A 168 -1.59 9.71 11.25
C PRO A 168 -2.58 9.21 12.32
N ALA A 169 -3.71 9.90 12.52
CA ALA A 169 -4.73 9.48 13.48
C ALA A 169 -5.47 8.21 13.05
N THR A 170 -5.65 7.99 11.74
CA THR A 170 -6.27 6.74 11.23
C THR A 170 -5.36 5.54 11.40
N THR A 171 -4.04 5.77 11.39
CA THR A 171 -3.02 4.75 11.63
C THR A 171 -3.01 4.26 13.08
N ILE A 172 -3.18 5.16 14.05
CA ILE A 172 -3.20 4.83 15.49
C ILE A 172 -4.41 3.95 15.88
N VAL A 173 -5.56 4.16 15.24
CA VAL A 173 -6.78 3.39 15.55
C VAL A 173 -6.64 1.91 15.20
N GLN A 174 -5.86 1.58 14.16
CA GLN A 174 -5.64 0.19 13.75
C GLN A 174 -4.60 -0.53 14.63
N GLU A 175 -3.57 0.18 15.09
CA GLU A 175 -2.58 -0.37 16.03
C GLU A 175 -3.22 -0.76 17.39
N MET A 176 -4.37 -0.16 17.73
CA MET A 176 -5.13 -0.45 18.96
C MET A 176 -6.20 -1.54 18.82
N GLN A 177 -6.41 -2.11 17.63
CA GLN A 177 -7.37 -3.21 17.39
C GLN A 177 -6.69 -4.58 17.25
N ILE A 178 -5.38 -4.68 17.52
CA ILE A 178 -4.57 -5.91 17.57
C ILE A 178 -4.23 -6.23 19.02
#